data_AF-A0A2M8A654-F1
#
_entry.id   AF-A0A2M8A654-F1
#
_cell.length_a   1.000
_cell.length_b   1.000
_cell.length_c   1.000
_cell.angle_alpha   90.00
_cell.angle_beta   90.00
_cell.angle_gamma   90.00
#
_symmetry.space_group_name_H-M   'P 1'
#
loop_
_entity.id
_entity.type
_entity.pdbx_description
1 polymer ?
#
loop_
_entity_poly.entity_id
_entity_poly.type
_entity_poly.pdbx_seq_one_letter_code
_entity_poly.pdbx_strand_id
1 'polypeptide(L)'
;MKKALSICLILFVLSACSSDDGSLRAEFIPILSVQAPAQLIVGQASDFQILFNRPTSCHGFLRFDVAAKNNEQTIGLIAGKIGNNCQPVDEIPRENVFSFTPSTAGLFIFRFLPKKTLKERMFLRFLKLKLRIIQTDKINYARK
;
A
#
# COMPACT_ATOMS: atom_id res chain seq x y z
N MET A 1 55.38 -36.77 9.64
CA MET A 1 55.74 -35.86 8.53
C MET A 1 54.50 -35.06 8.13
N LYS A 2 54.49 -33.81 8.61
CA LYS A 2 53.80 -32.59 8.16
C LYS A 2 52.54 -32.72 7.28
N LYS A 3 51.43 -32.40 7.96
CA LYS A 3 50.13 -31.97 7.45
C LYS A 3 50.30 -30.79 6.49
N ALA A 4 49.84 -30.90 5.24
CA ALA A 4 49.47 -29.76 4.39
C ALA A 4 48.98 -30.27 3.02
N LEU A 5 47.78 -30.85 2.97
CA LEU A 5 47.08 -31.01 1.68
C LEU A 5 45.57 -30.89 1.88
N SER A 6 45.13 -29.77 2.46
CA SER A 6 43.71 -29.42 2.50
C SER A 6 43.51 -27.91 2.54
N ILE A 7 44.20 -27.20 1.64
CA ILE A 7 43.97 -25.77 1.39
C ILE A 7 43.99 -25.61 -0.13
N CYS A 8 42.87 -25.90 -0.79
CA CYS A 8 42.65 -25.43 -2.17
C CYS A 8 41.17 -25.32 -2.55
N LEU A 9 40.22 -25.42 -1.60
CA LEU A 9 38.79 -25.46 -1.91
C LEU A 9 37.99 -24.36 -1.18
N ILE A 10 38.53 -23.14 -1.10
CA ILE A 10 37.83 -21.97 -0.52
C ILE A 10 37.72 -20.80 -1.52
N LEU A 11 38.17 -20.97 -2.77
CA LEU A 11 38.21 -19.87 -3.77
C LEU A 11 36.99 -19.78 -4.69
N PHE A 12 35.94 -20.58 -4.46
CA PHE A 12 34.60 -20.39 -5.00
C PHE A 12 33.73 -20.20 -3.75
N VAL A 13 33.01 -19.11 -3.46
CA VAL A 13 32.02 -18.40 -4.28
C VAL A 13 31.77 -17.05 -3.56
N LEU A 14 32.45 -15.97 -3.94
CA LEU A 14 32.15 -14.63 -3.43
C LEU A 14 32.16 -13.58 -4.55
N SER A 15 31.78 -13.97 -5.76
CA SER A 15 31.21 -13.00 -6.71
C SER A 15 29.80 -12.67 -6.24
N ALA A 16 29.71 -11.82 -5.23
CA ALA A 16 28.48 -11.18 -4.83
C ALA A 16 27.89 -10.48 -6.07
N CYS A 17 26.75 -10.97 -6.53
CA CYS A 17 25.99 -10.34 -7.60
C CYS A 17 25.51 -8.98 -7.09
N SER A 18 26.29 -7.93 -7.35
CA SER A 18 25.84 -6.55 -7.19
C SER A 18 25.10 -6.16 -8.45
N SER A 19 23.88 -6.68 -8.63
CA SER A 19 22.94 -6.11 -9.59
C SER A 19 22.43 -4.79 -9.01
N ASP A 20 23.24 -3.75 -9.19
CA ASP A 20 22.87 -2.35 -8.95
C ASP A 20 22.35 -1.69 -10.23
N ASP A 21 21.63 -2.47 -11.05
CA ASP A 21 20.82 -1.90 -12.12
C ASP A 21 19.58 -1.31 -11.46
N GLY A 22 19.21 -0.07 -11.85
CA GLY A 22 18.14 0.77 -11.27
C GLY A 22 16.75 0.14 -11.29
N SER A 23 16.62 -0.98 -10.59
CA SER A 23 15.46 -1.85 -10.53
C SER A 23 14.45 -1.25 -9.57
N LEU A 24 13.23 -1.09 -10.05
CA LEU A 24 12.10 -0.63 -9.26
C LEU A 24 11.86 -1.60 -8.10
N ARG A 25 12.09 -1.14 -6.87
CA ARG A 25 11.76 -1.91 -5.66
C ARG A 25 10.44 -1.41 -5.10
N ALA A 26 9.45 -2.28 -5.03
CA ALA A 26 8.13 -1.95 -4.50
C ALA A 26 8.04 -2.36 -3.02
N GLU A 27 7.62 -1.43 -2.16
CA GLU A 27 7.41 -1.70 -0.73
C GLU A 27 6.14 -1.04 -0.18
N PHE A 28 5.56 -1.65 0.85
CA PHE A 28 4.46 -1.02 1.59
C PHE A 28 4.98 0.16 2.41
N ILE A 29 4.27 1.27 2.36
CA ILE A 29 4.57 2.46 3.16
C ILE A 29 3.36 2.87 4.01
N PRO A 30 3.56 3.59 5.13
CA PRO A 30 2.48 3.86 6.06
C PRO A 30 1.51 4.90 5.50
N ILE A 31 0.23 4.60 5.60
CA ILE A 31 -0.85 5.57 5.44
C ILE A 31 -0.99 6.36 6.75
N LEU A 32 -1.00 7.68 6.66
CA LEU A 32 -1.08 8.58 7.81
C LEU A 32 -2.52 8.92 8.16
N SER A 33 -3.31 9.30 7.16
CA SER A 33 -4.71 9.67 7.33
C SER A 33 -5.50 9.40 6.06
N VAL A 34 -6.81 9.27 6.22
CA VAL A 34 -7.75 9.07 5.12
C VAL A 34 -8.94 9.98 5.32
N GLN A 35 -9.28 10.74 4.30
CA GLN A 35 -10.55 11.47 4.23
C GLN A 35 -11.50 10.66 3.35
N ALA A 36 -12.61 10.23 3.94
CA ALA A 36 -13.63 9.48 3.24
C ALA A 36 -14.61 10.41 2.52
N PRO A 37 -15.22 9.96 1.41
CA PRO A 37 -16.31 10.67 0.77
C PRO A 37 -17.51 10.76 1.72
N ALA A 38 -18.35 11.79 1.53
CA ALA A 38 -19.53 12.00 2.35
C ALA A 38 -20.55 10.85 2.24
N GLN A 39 -20.63 10.21 1.05
CA GLN A 39 -21.55 9.12 0.77
C GLN A 39 -20.88 8.08 -0.14
N LEU A 40 -21.33 6.84 -0.02
CA LEU A 40 -20.98 5.74 -0.91
C LEU A 40 -22.27 5.21 -1.53
N ILE A 41 -22.36 5.24 -2.86
CA ILE A 41 -23.56 4.86 -3.59
C ILE A 41 -23.24 3.67 -4.49
N VAL A 42 -24.11 2.66 -4.48
CA VAL A 42 -23.97 1.49 -5.35
C VAL A 42 -23.85 1.89 -6.82
N GLY A 43 -22.80 1.40 -7.47
CA GLY A 43 -22.51 1.68 -8.88
C GLY A 43 -21.87 3.04 -9.15
N GLN A 44 -21.59 3.87 -8.14
CA GLN A 44 -20.90 5.15 -8.29
C GLN A 44 -19.50 5.10 -7.70
N ALA A 45 -18.51 5.55 -8.48
CA ALA A 45 -17.14 5.71 -7.99
C ALA A 45 -17.09 6.82 -6.94
N SER A 46 -16.46 6.54 -5.80
CA SER A 46 -16.26 7.49 -4.72
C SER A 46 -14.80 7.49 -4.30
N ASP A 47 -14.28 8.69 -4.03
CA ASP A 47 -12.86 8.91 -3.87
C ASP A 47 -12.48 9.13 -2.40
N PHE A 48 -11.49 8.37 -1.95
CA PHE A 48 -10.85 8.52 -0.65
C PHE A 48 -9.52 9.25 -0.84
N GLN A 49 -9.34 10.37 -0.14
CA GLN A 49 -8.06 11.09 -0.13
C GLN A 49 -7.15 10.46 0.91
N ILE A 50 -6.01 9.93 0.47
CA ILE A 50 -5.08 9.19 1.32
C ILE A 50 -3.77 9.98 1.42
N LEU A 51 -3.40 10.34 2.65
CA LEU A 51 -2.12 10.98 2.95
C LEU A 51 -1.09 9.94 3.39
N PHE A 52 0.13 10.06 2.87
CA PHE A 52 1.25 9.18 3.17
C PHE A 52 2.59 9.93 3.15
N ASN A 53 3.55 9.46 3.94
CA ASN A 53 4.93 9.96 3.89
C ASN A 53 5.79 9.07 3.02
N ARG A 54 6.58 9.71 2.15
CA ARG A 54 7.60 9.05 1.36
C ARG A 54 8.84 8.89 2.25
N PRO A 55 9.36 7.68 2.45
CA PRO A 55 10.51 7.48 3.34
C PRO A 55 11.78 8.20 2.87
N THR A 56 11.97 8.30 1.55
CA THR A 56 13.14 8.95 0.94
C THR A 56 12.77 9.66 -0.36
N SER A 57 13.69 10.46 -0.88
CA SER A 57 13.55 11.23 -2.14
C SER A 57 13.29 10.35 -3.36
N CYS A 58 13.71 9.08 -3.31
CA CYS A 58 13.55 8.09 -4.37
C CYS A 58 12.20 7.36 -4.35
N HIS A 59 11.41 7.50 -3.29
CA HIS A 59 10.12 6.84 -3.21
C HIS A 59 9.08 7.66 -3.96
N GLY A 60 8.22 6.98 -4.71
CA GLY A 60 7.03 7.53 -5.35
C GLY A 60 5.84 6.60 -5.16
N PHE A 61 4.63 7.13 -5.19
CA PHE A 61 3.43 6.30 -5.21
C PHE A 61 3.46 5.37 -6.43
N LEU A 62 3.20 4.08 -6.20
CA LEU A 62 3.12 3.10 -7.28
C LEU A 62 1.68 2.64 -7.49
N ARG A 63 1.05 2.12 -6.43
CA ARG A 63 -0.34 1.64 -6.47
C ARG A 63 -0.91 1.42 -5.07
N PHE A 64 -2.23 1.27 -5.02
CA PHE A 64 -2.89 0.65 -3.88
C PHE A 64 -2.88 -0.88 -4.03
N ASP A 65 -2.85 -1.55 -2.89
CA ASP A 65 -3.03 -3.00 -2.76
C ASP A 65 -4.33 -3.23 -2.00
N VAL A 66 -5.30 -3.91 -2.61
CA VAL A 66 -6.65 -4.05 -2.05
C VAL A 66 -6.99 -5.53 -1.90
N ALA A 67 -7.34 -5.91 -0.68
CA ALA A 67 -7.87 -7.24 -0.37
C ALA A 67 -9.30 -7.10 0.16
N ALA A 68 -10.24 -7.72 -0.55
CA ALA A 68 -11.65 -7.73 -0.18
C ALA A 68 -12.03 -9.06 0.49
N LYS A 69 -12.79 -9.00 1.58
CA LYS A 69 -13.44 -10.15 2.20
C LYS A 69 -14.82 -9.74 2.71
N ASN A 70 -15.88 -10.21 2.05
CA ASN A 70 -17.25 -9.75 2.30
C ASN A 70 -17.33 -8.20 2.21
N ASN A 71 -17.93 -7.55 3.20
CA ASN A 71 -18.01 -6.09 3.30
C ASN A 71 -16.77 -5.46 3.96
N GLU A 72 -15.65 -6.18 4.04
CA GLU A 72 -14.38 -5.66 4.55
C GLU A 72 -13.40 -5.43 3.39
N GLN A 73 -12.86 -4.23 3.31
CA GLN A 73 -11.83 -3.82 2.36
C GLN A 73 -10.56 -3.52 3.16
N THR A 74 -9.46 -4.20 2.84
CA THR A 74 -8.14 -3.91 3.41
C THR A 74 -7.28 -3.25 2.33
N ILE A 75 -6.84 -2.02 2.60
CA ILE A 75 -6.12 -1.16 1.67
C ILE A 75 -4.70 -0.92 2.19
N GLY A 76 -3.71 -1.26 1.38
CA GLY A 76 -2.32 -0.87 1.57
C GLY A 76 -1.87 0.09 0.49
N LEU A 77 -0.86 0.91 0.79
CA LEU A 77 -0.21 1.77 -0.19
C LEU A 77 1.19 1.21 -0.47
N ILE A 78 1.48 0.99 -1.76
CA ILE A 78 2.78 0.56 -2.23
C ILE A 78 3.48 1.73 -2.90
N ALA A 79 4.71 2.00 -2.47
CA ALA A 79 5.61 2.93 -3.12
C ALA A 79 6.70 2.18 -3.89
N GLY A 80 7.09 2.73 -5.03
CA GLY A 80 8.26 2.30 -5.77
C GLY A 80 9.47 3.15 -5.38
N LYS A 81 10.62 2.51 -5.17
CA LYS A 81 11.92 3.14 -4.97
C LYS A 81 12.73 3.02 -6.25
N ILE A 82 13.22 4.15 -6.77
CA ILE A 82 14.11 4.21 -7.95
C ILE A 82 15.42 4.88 -7.55
N GLY A 83 16.54 4.21 -7.86
CA GLY A 83 17.88 4.74 -7.62
C GLY A 83 18.43 4.49 -6.22
N ASN A 84 19.70 4.82 -6.07
CA ASN A 84 20.52 4.41 -4.92
C ASN A 84 20.94 5.57 -4.03
N ASN A 85 21.04 6.79 -4.58
CA ASN A 85 21.41 8.00 -3.84
C ASN A 85 20.18 8.68 -3.21
N CYS A 86 19.49 7.95 -2.35
CA CYS A 86 18.25 8.40 -1.73
C CYS A 86 18.50 9.11 -0.40
N GLN A 87 17.94 10.30 -0.24
CA GLN A 87 18.02 11.05 1.02
C GLN A 87 16.73 10.84 1.83
N PRO A 88 16.79 10.74 3.16
CA PRO A 88 15.60 10.81 3.99
C PRO A 88 14.91 12.16 3.75
N VAL A 89 13.58 12.13 3.77
CA VAL A 89 12.77 13.30 3.42
C VAL A 89 11.83 13.58 4.58
N ASP A 90 12.04 14.70 5.26
CA ASP A 90 11.06 15.30 6.17
C ASP A 90 10.19 16.31 5.40
N GLU A 91 9.38 15.80 4.47
CA GLU A 91 8.45 16.60 3.66
C GLU A 91 7.02 16.55 4.19
N ILE A 92 6.23 17.53 3.74
CA ILE A 92 4.77 17.54 3.79
C ILE A 92 4.23 16.21 3.23
N PRO A 93 3.25 15.58 3.91
CA PRO A 93 2.59 14.38 3.41
C PRO A 93 2.11 14.52 1.97
N ARG A 94 2.27 13.45 1.18
CA ARG A 94 1.76 13.38 -0.18
C ARG A 94 0.36 12.81 -0.17
N GLU A 95 -0.45 13.26 -1.12
CA GLU A 95 -1.83 12.79 -1.30
C GLU A 95 -1.93 11.91 -2.55
N ASN A 96 -2.73 10.84 -2.44
CA ASN A 96 -3.23 10.10 -3.60
C ASN A 96 -4.70 9.72 -3.38
N VAL A 97 -5.40 9.51 -4.49
CA VAL A 97 -6.82 9.19 -4.49
C VAL A 97 -7.04 7.70 -4.68
N PHE A 98 -7.72 7.07 -3.74
CA PHE A 98 -8.23 5.71 -3.89
C PHE A 98 -9.71 5.76 -4.30
N SER A 99 -10.01 5.32 -5.51
CA SER A 99 -11.38 5.26 -6.03
C SER A 99 -12.01 3.90 -5.76
N PHE A 100 -13.23 3.90 -5.23
CA PHE A 100 -13.98 2.69 -4.90
C PHE A 100 -15.41 2.76 -5.45
N THR A 101 -15.83 1.71 -6.15
CA THR A 101 -17.18 1.58 -6.71
C THR A 101 -17.87 0.38 -6.07
N PRO A 102 -18.78 0.57 -5.11
CA PRO A 102 -19.45 -0.54 -4.47
C PRO A 102 -20.51 -1.18 -5.37
N SER A 103 -20.59 -2.51 -5.33
CA SER A 103 -21.60 -3.30 -6.05
C SER A 103 -22.82 -3.63 -5.20
N THR A 104 -22.73 -3.49 -3.87
CA THR A 104 -23.81 -3.82 -2.94
C THR A 104 -23.98 -2.76 -1.86
N ALA A 105 -25.22 -2.53 -1.46
CA ALA A 105 -25.54 -1.69 -0.31
C ALA A 105 -25.24 -2.45 0.99
N GLY A 106 -24.99 -1.70 2.07
CA GLY A 106 -24.75 -2.29 3.38
C GLY A 106 -23.68 -1.56 4.18
N LEU A 107 -23.25 -2.21 5.25
CA LEU A 107 -22.23 -1.67 6.15
C LEU A 107 -20.86 -2.23 5.78
N PHE A 108 -19.94 -1.35 5.42
CA PHE A 108 -18.60 -1.70 4.99
C PHE A 108 -17.55 -1.24 6.02
N ILE A 109 -16.49 -2.05 6.17
CA ILE A 109 -15.34 -1.75 7.00
C ILE A 109 -14.13 -1.58 6.08
N PHE A 110 -13.55 -0.39 6.08
CA PHE A 110 -12.30 -0.10 5.39
C PHE A 110 -11.16 -0.12 6.41
N ARG A 111 -10.14 -0.94 6.17
CA ARG A 111 -8.94 -1.06 7.01
C ARG A 111 -7.73 -0.59 6.22
N PHE A 112 -6.99 0.38 6.74
CA PHE A 112 -5.78 0.87 6.10
C PHE A 112 -4.56 0.32 6.82
N LEU A 113 -3.68 -0.37 6.07
CA LEU A 113 -2.49 -1.01 6.61
C LEU A 113 -1.47 0.06 7.05
N PRO A 114 -1.06 0.11 8.33
CA PRO A 114 0.17 0.79 8.70
C PRO A 114 1.32 -0.12 8.24
N LYS A 115 2.34 0.46 7.60
CA LYS A 115 3.51 -0.19 6.96
C LYS A 115 3.73 -1.67 7.35
N LYS A 116 3.76 -2.57 6.36
CA LYS A 116 4.07 -3.99 6.62
C LYS A 116 5.58 -4.18 6.88
N THR A 117 6.06 -3.88 8.09
CA THR A 117 7.39 -4.35 8.54
C THR A 117 7.28 -5.78 9.06
N LEU A 118 8.12 -6.68 8.53
CA LEU A 118 8.11 -8.12 8.88
C LEU A 118 8.40 -8.41 10.37
N LYS A 119 8.79 -7.41 11.17
CA LYS A 119 9.24 -7.56 12.57
C LYS A 119 8.32 -6.96 13.63
N GLU A 120 7.31 -6.16 13.28
CA GLU A 120 6.47 -5.48 14.27
C GLU A 120 5.03 -6.00 14.22
N ARG A 121 4.83 -7.14 14.88
CA ARG A 121 3.49 -7.71 15.13
C ARG A 121 2.81 -7.16 16.39
N MET A 122 3.35 -6.14 17.03
CA MET A 122 2.78 -5.64 18.28
C MET A 122 2.14 -4.27 18.05
N PHE A 123 0.80 -4.27 17.94
CA PHE A 123 -0.01 -3.06 18.06
C PHE A 123 -0.04 -2.07 16.89
N LEU A 124 0.03 -2.55 15.65
CA LEU A 124 -0.34 -1.74 14.50
C LEU A 124 -1.85 -1.43 14.54
N ARG A 125 -2.22 -0.25 15.04
CA ARG A 125 -3.61 0.25 15.03
C ARG A 125 -3.95 0.64 13.60
N PHE A 126 -4.56 -0.29 12.86
CA PHE A 126 -5.16 0.03 11.57
C PHE A 126 -6.09 1.24 11.72
N LEU A 127 -5.97 2.20 10.79
CA LEU A 127 -7.05 3.16 10.61
C LEU A 127 -8.25 2.38 10.08
N LYS A 128 -9.38 2.48 10.77
CA LYS A 128 -10.61 1.78 10.41
C LYS A 128 -11.72 2.78 10.20
N LEU A 129 -12.36 2.71 9.04
CA LEU A 129 -13.55 3.50 8.73
C LEU A 129 -14.72 2.54 8.53
N LYS A 130 -15.85 2.88 9.16
CA LYS A 130 -17.08 2.13 9.04
C LYS A 130 -18.09 3.00 8.32
N LEU A 131 -18.36 2.68 7.06
CA LEU A 131 -19.19 3.50 6.18
C LEU A 131 -20.40 2.70 5.72
N ARG A 132 -21.54 3.40 5.58
CA ARG A 132 -22.77 2.81 5.04
C ARG A 132 -22.88 3.14 3.57
N ILE A 133 -23.08 2.10 2.77
CA ILE A 133 -23.31 2.20 1.34
C ILE A 133 -24.81 2.12 1.09
N ILE A 134 -25.31 3.08 0.32
CA ILE A 134 -26.73 3.21 0.01
C ILE A 134 -26.99 2.85 -1.45
N GLN A 135 -28.15 2.24 -1.69
CA GLN A 135 -28.71 2.11 -3.03
C GLN A 135 -29.49 3.39 -3.32
N THR A 136 -29.20 4.09 -4.40
CA THR A 136 -30.13 5.09 -4.93
C THR A 136 -31.10 4.37 -5.84
N ASP A 137 -32.34 4.17 -5.38
CA ASP A 137 -33.40 3.74 -6.28
C ASP A 137 -33.58 4.82 -7.34
N LYS A 138 -33.49 4.44 -8.62
CA LYS A 138 -33.97 5.30 -9.70
C LYS A 138 -35.47 5.46 -9.48
N ILE A 139 -35.88 6.52 -8.79
CA ILE A 139 -37.28 6.89 -8.69
C ILE A 139 -37.76 7.06 -10.12
N ASN A 140 -38.73 6.23 -10.49
CA ASN A 140 -39.38 6.21 -11.80
C ASN A 140 -39.89 7.62 -12.18
N TYR A 141 -39.09 8.39 -12.94
CA TYR A 141 -39.55 9.58 -13.67
C TYR A 141 -39.89 9.22 -15.13
N ALA A 142 -40.61 8.11 -15.32
CA ALA A 142 -41.13 7.70 -16.62
C ALA A 142 -42.54 7.15 -16.46
N ARG A 143 -43.41 7.95 -15.85
CA ARG A 143 -44.85 7.77 -15.97
C ARG A 143 -45.53 9.13 -15.87
N LYS A 144 -45.40 9.92 -16.93
CA LYS A 144 -46.38 10.95 -17.27
C LYS A 144 -46.50 11.03 -18.78
#